data_AF-A0A327QWP4-F1
#
_entry.id   AF-A0A327QWP4-F1
#
_cell.length_a   1.000
_cell.length_b   1.000
_cell.length_c   1.000
_cell.angle_alpha   90.00
_cell.angle_beta   90.00
_cell.angle_gamma   90.00
#
_symmetry.space_group_name_H-M   'P 1'
#
loop_
_entity.id
_entity.type
_entity.pdbx_description
1 polymer ?
#
loop_
_entity_poly.entity_id
_entity_poly.type
_entity_poly.pdbx_seq_one_letter_code
_entity_poly.pdbx_strand_id
1 'polypeptide(L)'
;MRLRLLSLTLYLLCCSAFSYAQTASKSIPFELLPSGHLLVKATIDGVQGNFVFDTGGGITFFTKAFFNKLKNVQKEDGGYTGFRATGERIDADLFYVKDFELGPIKKAKEEISYVEADFGGIDGIISLKIIEHTPFTIDYIKKQIILETPQSVATIRKTASIVPIQLEQSREKSLTIFSYFKFNDTLTLQVSLDSGAGKNVFRLNSKYLKALGVDVNDTTKVKTHSRKSEMNTGFVTHIYQTQLSKIAAANAPTVTTQDFPAQFIDGLIYDGIMWINWFGNQITFDLNKKELLVRK
;
A
#
# COMPACT_ATOMS: atom_id res chain seq x y z
N MET A 1 21.49 32.19 68.57
CA MET A 1 21.18 32.78 67.25
C MET A 1 21.52 31.76 66.15
N ARG A 2 20.72 30.69 65.98
CA ARG A 2 20.90 29.68 64.92
C ARG A 2 19.53 29.10 64.57
N LEU A 3 18.80 29.77 63.69
CA LEU A 3 17.53 29.24 63.19
C LEU A 3 17.09 29.91 61.88
N ARG A 4 17.94 29.99 60.85
CA ARG A 4 17.51 30.47 59.52
C ARG A 4 18.42 29.94 58.42
N LEU A 5 18.35 28.66 58.06
CA LEU A 5 18.98 28.19 56.81
C LEU A 5 18.53 26.79 56.36
N LEU A 6 17.33 26.33 56.76
CA LEU A 6 16.86 24.97 56.39
C LEU A 6 15.51 24.91 55.66
N SER A 7 14.97 26.04 55.20
CA SER A 7 13.63 26.07 54.57
C SER A 7 13.59 26.53 53.11
N LEU A 8 14.73 26.75 52.44
CA LEU A 8 14.75 27.19 51.05
C LEU A 8 15.14 26.12 50.03
N THR A 9 15.64 24.96 50.48
CA THR A 9 16.10 23.89 49.58
C THR A 9 15.02 22.87 49.24
N LEU A 10 13.88 22.87 49.93
CA LEU A 10 12.81 21.89 49.73
C LEU A 10 11.72 22.35 48.74
N TYR A 11 11.72 23.63 48.31
CA TYR A 11 10.72 24.17 47.37
C TYR A 11 11.14 24.09 45.88
N LEU A 12 12.39 23.73 45.60
CA LEU A 12 12.94 23.69 44.22
C LEU A 12 13.01 22.27 43.61
N LEU A 13 12.61 21.23 44.35
CA LEU A 13 12.62 19.85 43.85
C LEU A 13 11.26 19.34 43.33
N CYS A 14 10.19 20.14 43.36
CA CYS A 14 8.86 19.71 42.88
C CYS A 14 8.46 20.20 41.48
N CYS A 15 9.30 20.95 40.76
CA CYS A 15 8.93 21.53 39.46
C CYS A 15 9.62 20.91 38.23
N SER A 16 10.34 19.79 38.38
CA SER A 16 10.97 19.08 37.26
C SER A 16 10.30 17.74 36.94
N ALA A 17 9.02 17.58 37.29
CA ALA A 17 8.15 16.64 36.60
C ALA A 17 7.72 17.27 35.25
N PHE A 18 8.70 17.45 34.34
CA PHE A 18 8.35 17.51 32.93
C PHE A 18 7.72 16.14 32.62
N SER A 19 6.40 16.13 32.58
CA SER A 19 5.64 15.10 31.89
C SER A 19 6.19 15.02 30.48
N TYR A 20 7.14 14.10 30.26
CA TYR A 20 7.32 13.49 28.96
C TYR A 20 6.01 12.77 28.70
N ALA A 21 5.03 13.51 28.16
CA ALA A 21 3.95 12.93 27.41
C ALA A 21 4.67 12.10 26.34
N GLN A 22 4.71 10.79 26.58
CA GLN A 22 5.24 9.81 25.66
C GLN A 22 4.42 10.02 24.40
N THR A 23 4.96 10.76 23.44
CA THR A 23 4.31 11.03 22.17
C THR A 23 4.06 9.66 21.60
N ALA A 24 2.79 9.23 21.61
CA ALA A 24 2.40 7.95 21.07
C ALA A 24 3.06 7.81 19.69
N SER A 25 3.71 6.67 19.46
CA SER A 25 4.48 6.45 18.23
C SER A 25 3.60 6.80 17.03
N LYS A 26 3.95 7.84 16.27
CA LYS A 26 3.23 8.24 15.06
C LYS A 26 3.57 7.35 13.87
N SER A 27 4.26 6.24 14.10
CA SER A 27 4.69 5.35 13.03
C SER A 27 4.34 3.89 13.28
N ILE A 28 4.14 3.18 12.18
CA ILE A 28 3.91 1.74 12.09
C ILE A 28 5.19 1.16 11.46
N PRO A 29 6.02 0.41 12.20
CA PRO A 29 7.19 -0.24 11.61
C PRO A 29 6.75 -1.33 10.62
N PHE A 30 7.54 -1.54 9.58
CA PHE A 30 7.35 -2.65 8.65
C PHE A 30 8.65 -3.40 8.37
N GLU A 31 8.54 -4.66 8.01
CA GLU A 31 9.61 -5.41 7.34
C GLU A 31 9.41 -5.33 5.83
N LEU A 32 10.45 -4.96 5.09
CA LEU A 32 10.43 -5.05 3.63
C LEU A 32 10.90 -6.44 3.22
N LEU A 33 9.97 -7.29 2.79
CA LEU A 33 10.30 -8.64 2.36
C LEU A 33 11.15 -8.63 1.07
N PRO A 34 11.95 -9.67 0.79
CA PRO A 34 12.68 -9.80 -0.47
C PRO A 34 11.77 -9.72 -1.71
N SER A 35 10.52 -10.16 -1.54
CA SER A 35 9.45 -10.08 -2.54
C SER A 35 8.89 -8.67 -2.75
N GLY A 36 9.33 -7.66 -2.00
CA GLY A 36 8.91 -6.26 -2.11
C GLY A 36 7.68 -5.87 -1.27
N HIS A 37 7.04 -6.83 -0.59
CA HIS A 37 5.87 -6.53 0.22
C HIS A 37 6.24 -5.88 1.56
N LEU A 38 5.40 -4.96 2.01
CA LEU A 38 5.54 -4.22 3.27
C LEU A 38 4.81 -5.00 4.36
N LEU A 39 5.51 -5.82 5.12
CA LEU A 39 4.92 -6.63 6.18
C LEU A 39 4.77 -5.81 7.46
N VAL A 40 3.54 -5.60 7.90
CA VAL A 40 3.18 -4.90 9.13
C VAL A 40 2.55 -5.88 10.12
N LYS A 41 2.63 -5.55 11.41
CA LYS A 41 1.89 -6.26 12.47
C LYS A 41 0.63 -5.49 12.84
N ALA A 42 -0.48 -6.20 12.95
CA ALA A 42 -1.72 -5.68 13.49
C ALA A 42 -2.29 -6.65 14.53
N THR A 43 -3.05 -6.11 15.47
CA THR A 43 -3.83 -6.88 16.44
C THR A 43 -5.30 -6.70 16.12
N ILE A 44 -6.03 -7.79 15.91
CA ILE A 44 -7.46 -7.78 15.62
C ILE A 44 -8.12 -8.68 16.65
N ASP A 45 -9.08 -8.17 17.40
CA ASP A 45 -9.79 -8.93 18.43
C ASP A 45 -8.81 -9.64 19.42
N GLY A 46 -7.75 -8.92 19.81
CA GLY A 46 -6.69 -9.44 20.68
C GLY A 46 -5.71 -10.43 20.04
N VAL A 47 -5.88 -10.78 18.75
CA VAL A 47 -5.01 -11.70 18.01
C VAL A 47 -4.03 -10.90 17.14
N GLN A 48 -2.73 -11.05 17.41
CA GLN A 48 -1.68 -10.46 16.55
C GLN A 48 -1.46 -11.31 15.28
N GLY A 49 -1.31 -10.64 14.14
CA GLY A 49 -0.97 -11.27 12.85
C GLY A 49 0.02 -10.43 12.03
N ASN A 50 0.54 -11.04 10.95
CA ASN A 50 1.42 -10.41 9.98
C ASN A 50 0.68 -10.14 8.67
N PHE A 51 0.64 -8.89 8.22
CA PHE A 51 -0.17 -8.49 7.08
C PHE A 51 0.67 -7.72 6.07
N VAL A 52 0.35 -7.87 4.78
CA VAL A 52 0.88 -6.95 3.77
C VAL A 52 0.08 -5.67 3.82
N PHE A 53 0.76 -4.52 3.96
CA PHE A 53 0.14 -3.22 3.72
C PHE A 53 0.12 -2.95 2.20
N ASP A 54 -1.08 -2.90 1.64
CA ASP A 54 -1.31 -2.94 0.20
C ASP A 54 -2.16 -1.73 -0.25
N THR A 55 -1.53 -0.81 -1.00
CA THR A 55 -2.21 0.35 -1.57
C THR A 55 -3.10 0.04 -2.78
N GLY A 56 -2.95 -1.14 -3.38
CA GLY A 56 -3.72 -1.64 -4.52
C GLY A 56 -4.76 -2.71 -4.17
N GLY A 57 -4.76 -3.23 -2.95
CA GLY A 57 -5.59 -4.38 -2.53
C GLY A 57 -7.12 -4.13 -2.55
N GLY A 58 -7.56 -2.87 -2.61
CA GLY A 58 -8.97 -2.49 -2.67
C GLY A 58 -9.67 -2.61 -1.32
N ILE A 59 -9.84 -3.84 -0.83
CA ILE A 59 -10.43 -4.16 0.48
C ILE A 59 -9.42 -4.85 1.40
N THR A 60 -9.62 -4.71 2.71
CA THR A 60 -8.87 -5.48 3.71
C THR A 60 -9.42 -6.91 3.75
N PHE A 61 -8.55 -7.91 3.69
CA PHE A 61 -8.96 -9.31 3.81
C PHE A 61 -7.96 -10.14 4.59
N PHE A 62 -8.45 -11.18 5.27
CA PHE A 62 -7.63 -12.12 6.01
C PHE A 62 -7.60 -13.49 5.35
N THR A 63 -6.57 -14.28 5.61
CA THR A 63 -6.63 -15.72 5.34
C THR A 63 -7.69 -16.35 6.24
N LYS A 64 -8.38 -17.39 5.74
CA LYS A 64 -9.33 -18.16 6.55
C LYS A 64 -8.69 -18.67 7.85
N ALA A 65 -7.42 -19.05 7.80
CA ALA A 65 -6.67 -19.52 8.96
C ALA A 65 -6.53 -18.45 10.06
N PHE A 66 -6.26 -17.18 9.71
CA PHE A 66 -6.25 -16.09 10.68
C PHE A 66 -7.66 -15.72 11.14
N PHE A 67 -8.61 -15.60 10.19
CA PHE A 67 -10.00 -15.26 10.47
C PHE A 67 -10.64 -16.21 11.50
N ASN A 68 -10.39 -17.51 11.42
CA ASN A 68 -10.90 -18.51 12.37
C ASN A 68 -10.39 -18.36 13.81
N LYS A 69 -9.36 -17.54 14.05
CA LYS A 69 -8.85 -17.25 15.40
C LYS A 69 -9.67 -16.15 16.10
N LEU A 70 -10.44 -15.37 15.34
CA LEU A 70 -11.22 -14.24 15.83
C LEU A 70 -12.52 -14.74 16.47
N LYS A 71 -12.91 -14.12 17.58
CA LYS A 71 -14.09 -14.50 18.39
C LYS A 71 -15.26 -13.56 18.19
N ASN A 72 -14.98 -12.27 17.97
CA ASN A 72 -15.96 -11.21 17.87
C ASN A 72 -16.16 -10.74 16.43
N VAL A 73 -16.64 -11.65 15.58
CA VAL A 73 -16.91 -11.38 14.17
C VAL A 73 -18.42 -11.31 13.92
N GLN A 74 -18.86 -10.28 13.20
CA GLN A 74 -20.25 -10.12 12.78
C GLN A 74 -20.31 -10.14 11.24
N LYS A 75 -21.01 -11.13 10.65
CA LYS A 75 -21.27 -11.15 9.21
C LYS A 75 -22.21 -10.01 8.80
N GLU A 76 -21.93 -9.37 7.68
CA GLU A 76 -22.87 -8.43 7.03
C GLU A 76 -23.90 -9.19 6.19
N ASP A 77 -25.09 -8.59 6.00
CA ASP A 77 -26.12 -9.17 5.12
C ASP A 77 -25.71 -9.15 3.65
N GLY A 78 -24.89 -8.17 3.27
CA GLY A 78 -24.41 -7.96 1.90
C GLY A 78 -23.00 -8.51 1.66
N GLY A 79 -22.64 -8.60 0.38
CA GLY A 79 -21.30 -8.92 -0.08
C GLY A 79 -20.72 -7.84 -1.00
N TYR A 80 -19.48 -8.08 -1.41
CA TYR A 80 -18.75 -7.26 -2.37
C TYR A 80 -18.24 -8.09 -3.54
N THR A 81 -18.64 -7.72 -4.75
CA THR A 81 -18.03 -8.26 -5.98
C THR A 81 -16.93 -7.33 -6.44
N GLY A 82 -15.72 -7.86 -6.54
CA GLY A 82 -14.55 -7.17 -7.08
C GLY A 82 -13.86 -8.00 -8.15
N PHE A 83 -12.76 -7.48 -8.66
CA PHE A 83 -11.92 -8.15 -9.65
C PHE A 83 -10.46 -7.99 -9.25
N ARG A 84 -9.68 -9.07 -9.33
CA ARG A 84 -8.21 -8.94 -9.30
C ARG A 84 -7.75 -8.17 -10.52
N ALA A 85 -6.55 -7.60 -10.45
CA ALA A 85 -5.96 -6.87 -11.58
C ALA A 85 -5.92 -7.70 -12.89
N THR A 86 -5.84 -9.03 -12.80
CA THR A 86 -5.86 -9.97 -13.94
C THR A 86 -7.25 -10.26 -14.52
N GLY A 87 -8.31 -9.64 -13.99
CA GLY A 87 -9.70 -9.82 -14.45
C GLY A 87 -10.45 -10.97 -13.79
N GLU A 88 -9.80 -11.71 -12.89
CA GLU A 88 -10.46 -12.75 -12.09
C GLU A 88 -11.50 -12.12 -11.14
N ARG A 89 -12.77 -12.49 -11.32
CA ARG A 89 -13.88 -12.07 -10.45
C ARG A 89 -13.74 -12.69 -9.06
N ILE A 90 -14.00 -11.88 -8.03
CA ILE A 90 -14.09 -12.31 -6.64
C ILE A 90 -15.43 -11.85 -6.08
N ASP A 91 -16.19 -12.79 -5.51
CA ASP A 91 -17.37 -12.49 -4.70
C ASP A 91 -17.01 -12.72 -3.23
N ALA A 92 -16.97 -11.63 -2.46
CA ALA A 92 -16.50 -11.60 -1.09
C ALA A 92 -17.68 -11.42 -0.11
N ASP A 93 -17.78 -12.32 0.86
CA ASP A 93 -18.56 -12.07 2.07
C ASP A 93 -17.88 -10.97 2.88
N LEU A 94 -18.67 -10.09 3.49
CA LEU A 94 -18.15 -9.02 4.34
C LEU A 94 -18.48 -9.30 5.82
N PHE A 95 -17.57 -8.86 6.67
CA PHE A 95 -17.67 -9.01 8.11
C PHE A 95 -17.14 -7.77 8.81
N TYR A 96 -17.64 -7.55 10.01
CA TYR A 96 -17.05 -6.63 10.95
C TYR A 96 -16.29 -7.37 12.05
N VAL A 97 -15.08 -6.90 12.32
CA VAL A 97 -14.25 -7.33 13.45
C VAL A 97 -14.17 -6.22 14.48
N LYS A 98 -13.96 -6.58 15.74
CA LYS A 98 -13.74 -5.63 16.84
C LYS A 98 -12.26 -5.39 17.11
N ASP A 99 -11.97 -4.28 17.77
CA ASP A 99 -10.66 -3.97 18.35
C ASP A 99 -9.51 -4.16 17.34
N PHE A 100 -9.61 -3.43 16.23
CA PHE A 100 -8.59 -3.41 15.19
C PHE A 100 -7.49 -2.39 15.56
N GLU A 101 -6.26 -2.87 15.68
CA GLU A 101 -5.10 -2.06 16.02
C GLU A 101 -3.97 -2.24 14.98
N LEU A 102 -3.54 -1.14 14.36
CA LEU A 102 -2.38 -1.06 13.46
C LEU A 102 -1.47 0.08 13.94
N GLY A 103 -0.51 -0.25 14.79
CA GLY A 103 0.33 0.74 15.47
C GLY A 103 -0.51 1.76 16.25
N PRO A 104 -0.43 3.07 15.98
CA PRO A 104 -1.25 4.09 16.64
C PRO A 104 -2.73 4.12 16.19
N ILE A 105 -3.08 3.37 15.15
CA ILE A 105 -4.44 3.36 14.60
C ILE A 105 -5.25 2.35 15.38
N LYS A 106 -6.31 2.82 16.03
CA LYS A 106 -7.24 1.99 16.78
C LYS A 106 -8.65 2.24 16.29
N LYS A 107 -9.34 1.17 15.90
CA LYS A 107 -10.75 1.21 15.52
C LYS A 107 -11.52 0.20 16.35
N ALA A 108 -12.61 0.64 16.96
CA ALA A 108 -13.51 -0.24 17.71
C ALA A 108 -14.15 -1.31 16.81
N LYS A 109 -14.32 -0.99 15.53
CA LYS A 109 -14.93 -1.85 14.51
C LYS A 109 -14.26 -1.56 13.16
N GLU A 110 -13.91 -2.60 12.43
CA GLU A 110 -13.39 -2.50 11.06
C GLU A 110 -14.05 -3.55 10.17
N GLU A 111 -14.28 -3.19 8.91
CA GLU A 111 -14.84 -4.08 7.90
C GLU A 111 -13.75 -4.84 7.16
N ILE A 112 -13.95 -6.14 6.99
CA ILE A 112 -12.99 -7.04 6.37
C ILE A 112 -13.71 -8.11 5.56
N SER A 113 -12.96 -8.81 4.72
CA SER A 113 -13.35 -10.11 4.17
C SER A 113 -12.34 -11.18 4.58
N TYR A 114 -12.57 -12.43 4.14
CA TYR A 114 -11.54 -13.45 4.19
C TYR A 114 -11.45 -14.21 2.87
N VAL A 115 -10.30 -14.85 2.66
CA VAL A 115 -10.01 -15.67 1.49
C VAL A 115 -9.51 -17.05 1.90
N GLU A 116 -9.86 -18.06 1.10
CA GLU A 116 -9.33 -19.41 1.25
C GLU A 116 -8.01 -19.55 0.50
N ALA A 117 -6.96 -18.95 1.06
CA ALA A 117 -5.61 -19.00 0.51
C ALA A 117 -4.57 -19.19 1.61
N ASP A 118 -3.45 -19.80 1.23
CA ASP A 118 -2.24 -19.90 2.05
C ASP A 118 -1.15 -19.03 1.42
N PHE A 119 -0.74 -18.00 2.16
CA PHE A 119 0.29 -17.05 1.74
C PHE A 119 1.62 -17.27 2.48
N GLY A 120 1.86 -18.47 3.03
CA GLY A 120 3.16 -18.84 3.60
C GLY A 120 3.54 -18.01 4.83
N GLY A 121 2.60 -17.85 5.77
CA GLY A 121 2.81 -17.11 7.03
C GLY A 121 2.36 -15.64 7.00
N ILE A 122 1.84 -15.17 5.87
CA ILE A 122 1.10 -13.90 5.79
C ILE A 122 -0.36 -14.16 6.14
N ASP A 123 -0.86 -13.49 7.17
CA ASP A 123 -2.20 -13.66 7.72
C ASP A 123 -3.27 -12.92 6.91
N GLY A 124 -2.89 -12.01 6.01
CA GLY A 124 -3.79 -11.30 5.11
C GLY A 124 -3.21 -10.02 4.51
N ILE A 125 -4.10 -9.20 3.96
CA ILE A 125 -3.81 -7.89 3.40
C ILE A 125 -4.58 -6.81 4.16
N ILE A 126 -3.89 -5.74 4.54
CA ILE A 126 -4.48 -4.51 5.03
C ILE A 126 -4.45 -3.49 3.89
N SER A 127 -5.63 -3.08 3.43
CA SER A 127 -5.77 -2.14 2.32
C SER A 127 -5.53 -0.69 2.74
N LEU A 128 -5.32 0.18 1.75
CA LEU A 128 -5.27 1.64 1.90
C LEU A 128 -6.46 2.23 2.67
N LYS A 129 -7.64 1.58 2.56
CA LYS A 129 -8.91 2.03 3.13
C LYS A 129 -8.83 2.29 4.63
N ILE A 130 -8.01 1.53 5.37
CA ILE A 130 -7.86 1.67 6.82
C ILE A 130 -7.37 3.08 7.23
N ILE A 131 -6.61 3.76 6.36
CA ILE A 131 -5.95 5.05 6.61
C ILE A 131 -6.35 6.15 5.63
N GLU A 132 -7.43 5.98 4.87
CA GLU A 132 -7.76 6.82 3.70
C GLU A 132 -7.86 8.34 4.00
N HIS A 133 -8.21 8.71 5.23
CA HIS A 133 -8.38 10.11 5.65
C HIS A 133 -7.17 10.71 6.36
N THR A 134 -6.14 9.91 6.62
CA THR A 134 -4.93 10.35 7.33
C THR A 134 -3.76 10.39 6.36
N PRO A 135 -3.17 11.57 6.07
CA PRO A 135 -1.95 11.61 5.29
C PRO A 135 -0.85 10.77 5.94
N PHE A 136 -0.12 10.00 5.14
CA PHE A 136 0.92 9.11 5.67
C PHE A 136 2.11 9.02 4.73
N THR A 137 3.30 8.79 5.28
CA THR A 137 4.53 8.57 4.51
C THR A 137 4.98 7.13 4.63
N ILE A 138 5.16 6.43 3.51
CA ILE A 138 5.96 5.22 3.47
C ILE A 138 7.43 5.65 3.38
N ASP A 139 8.19 5.39 4.45
CA ASP A 139 9.63 5.67 4.53
C ASP A 139 10.40 4.34 4.35
N TYR A 140 10.96 4.13 3.16
CA TYR A 140 11.70 2.90 2.84
C TYR A 140 13.08 2.85 3.49
N ILE A 141 13.64 3.99 3.90
CA ILE A 141 14.94 4.06 4.57
C ILE A 141 14.80 3.63 6.03
N LYS A 142 13.81 4.18 6.73
CA LYS A 142 13.52 3.85 8.13
C LYS A 142 12.62 2.64 8.30
N LYS A 143 12.07 2.10 7.20
CA LYS A 143 11.14 0.97 7.16
C LYS A 143 9.93 1.17 8.08
N GLN A 144 9.26 2.30 7.89
CA GLN A 144 8.08 2.65 8.67
C GLN A 144 7.05 3.42 7.84
N ILE A 145 5.78 3.28 8.21
CA ILE A 145 4.69 4.14 7.76
C ILE A 145 4.51 5.22 8.83
N ILE A 146 4.65 6.49 8.47
CA ILE A 146 4.53 7.64 9.38
C ILE A 146 3.17 8.29 9.16
N LEU A 147 2.37 8.46 10.20
CA LEU A 147 1.14 9.25 10.14
C LEU A 147 1.50 10.73 10.24
N GLU A 148 1.24 11.46 9.16
CA GLU A 148 1.65 12.84 8.99
C GLU A 148 0.60 13.81 9.54
N THR A 149 1.04 14.97 10.01
CA THR A 149 0.16 16.07 10.39
C THR A 149 0.08 17.10 9.26
N PRO A 150 -0.92 18.00 9.25
CA PRO A 150 -0.98 19.08 8.27
C PRO A 150 0.31 19.90 8.20
N GLN A 151 0.98 20.12 9.33
CA GLN A 151 2.25 20.86 9.40
C GLN A 151 3.42 20.08 8.78
N SER A 152 3.52 18.77 9.01
CA SER A 152 4.58 17.96 8.40
C SER A 152 4.34 17.80 6.89
N VAL A 153 3.10 17.58 6.45
CA VAL A 153 2.74 17.56 5.01
C VAL A 153 3.10 18.89 4.34
N ALA A 154 2.77 20.03 4.95
CA ALA A 154 3.12 21.35 4.42
C ALA A 154 4.65 21.55 4.31
N THR A 155 5.42 20.93 5.19
CA THR A 155 6.89 20.97 5.16
C THR A 155 7.44 20.09 4.05
N ILE A 156 6.95 18.85 3.93
CA ILE A 156 7.33 17.89 2.88
C ILE A 156 7.06 18.47 1.49
N ARG A 157 5.90 19.11 1.29
CA ARG A 157 5.49 19.70 0.02
C ARG A 157 6.46 20.73 -0.53
N LYS A 158 7.22 21.43 0.32
CA LYS A 158 8.18 22.46 -0.12
C LYS A 158 9.33 21.88 -0.95
N THR A 159 9.65 20.60 -0.79
CA THR A 159 10.81 19.96 -1.43
C THR A 159 10.45 18.73 -2.25
N ALA A 160 9.25 18.18 -2.09
CA ALA A 160 8.82 16.98 -2.80
C ALA A 160 8.39 17.26 -4.25
N SER A 161 8.57 16.26 -5.11
CA SER A 161 7.87 16.22 -6.40
C SER A 161 6.42 15.80 -6.18
N ILE A 162 5.47 16.52 -6.77
CA ILE A 162 4.04 16.26 -6.60
C ILE A 162 3.55 15.39 -7.76
N VAL A 163 3.09 14.19 -7.47
CA VAL A 163 2.46 13.28 -8.44
C VAL A 163 0.95 13.28 -8.20
N PRO A 164 0.14 13.89 -9.08
CA PRO A 164 -1.32 13.83 -8.97
C PRO A 164 -1.80 12.38 -9.07
N ILE A 165 -2.80 12.01 -8.27
CA ILE A 165 -3.44 10.70 -8.33
C ILE A 165 -4.94 10.82 -8.60
N GLN A 166 -5.54 9.72 -9.03
CA GLN A 166 -6.98 9.52 -9.07
C GLN A 166 -7.35 8.47 -8.02
N LEU A 167 -8.50 8.64 -7.40
CA LEU A 167 -9.07 7.67 -6.47
C LEU A 167 -10.19 6.93 -7.18
N GLU A 168 -10.15 5.61 -7.13
CA GLU A 168 -11.27 4.75 -7.47
C GLU A 168 -11.88 4.22 -6.18
N GLN A 169 -13.01 4.81 -5.79
CA GLN A 169 -13.79 4.38 -4.63
C GLN A 169 -15.00 3.58 -5.11
N SER A 170 -15.14 2.35 -4.63
CA SER A 170 -16.26 1.48 -5.01
C SER A 170 -17.16 1.21 -3.81
N ARG A 171 -18.38 1.75 -3.87
CA ARG A 171 -19.46 1.54 -2.88
C ARG A 171 -19.07 1.83 -1.43
N GLU A 172 -18.05 2.67 -1.22
CA GLU A 172 -17.41 2.94 0.08
C GLU A 172 -16.68 1.74 0.73
N LYS A 173 -16.60 0.61 0.03
CA LYS A 173 -15.99 -0.64 0.52
C LYS A 173 -14.54 -0.79 0.09
N SER A 174 -14.23 -0.39 -1.15
CA SER A 174 -12.91 -0.55 -1.76
C SER A 174 -12.31 0.78 -2.19
N LEU A 175 -10.99 0.88 -2.10
CA LEU A 175 -10.20 2.03 -2.56
C LEU A 175 -8.93 1.58 -3.30
N THR A 176 -8.78 2.05 -4.52
CA THR A 176 -7.54 1.92 -5.31
C THR A 176 -7.11 3.29 -5.82
N ILE A 177 -5.80 3.48 -5.99
CA ILE A 177 -5.23 4.74 -6.47
C ILE A 177 -4.49 4.57 -7.79
N PHE A 178 -4.57 5.60 -8.62
CA PHE A 178 -4.00 5.60 -9.96
C PHE A 178 -3.20 6.87 -10.22
N SER A 179 -2.24 6.83 -11.11
CA SER A 179 -1.65 8.03 -11.71
C SER A 179 -1.30 7.80 -13.17
N TYR A 180 -1.07 8.88 -13.91
CA TYR A 180 -0.68 8.82 -15.30
C TYR A 180 0.84 8.77 -15.44
N PHE A 181 1.32 7.82 -16.23
CA PHE A 181 2.74 7.65 -16.56
C PHE A 181 2.95 7.64 -18.06
N LYS A 182 4.05 8.25 -18.49
CA LYS A 182 4.51 8.22 -19.87
C LYS A 182 5.51 7.08 -20.05
N PHE A 183 5.21 6.16 -20.96
CA PHE A 183 6.02 4.98 -21.31
C PHE A 183 6.73 5.20 -22.64
N ASN A 184 8.05 4.97 -22.68
CA ASN A 184 8.93 5.15 -23.85
C ASN A 184 8.69 6.47 -24.60
N ASP A 185 8.31 7.53 -23.87
CA ASP A 185 7.91 8.82 -24.43
C ASP A 185 6.78 8.78 -25.49
N THR A 186 6.05 7.67 -25.60
CA THR A 186 5.01 7.41 -26.64
C THR A 186 3.60 7.38 -26.06
N LEU A 187 3.35 6.56 -25.04
CA LEU A 187 2.03 6.37 -24.46
C LEU A 187 1.93 7.01 -23.09
N THR A 188 0.82 7.68 -22.82
CA THR A 188 0.44 8.10 -21.46
C THR A 188 -0.67 7.18 -20.98
N LEU A 189 -0.40 6.38 -19.95
CA LEU A 189 -1.30 5.33 -19.45
C LEU A 189 -1.68 5.59 -18.00
N GLN A 190 -2.91 5.25 -17.61
CA GLN A 190 -3.35 5.31 -16.21
C GLN A 190 -3.00 4.01 -15.50
N VAL A 191 -2.15 4.08 -14.49
CA VAL A 191 -1.59 2.90 -13.84
C VAL A 191 -1.94 2.87 -12.36
N SER A 192 -2.39 1.71 -11.89
CA SER A 192 -2.65 1.45 -10.47
C SER A 192 -1.35 1.42 -9.67
N LEU A 193 -1.35 2.08 -8.51
CA LEU A 193 -0.19 2.23 -7.62
C LEU A 193 -0.32 1.28 -6.42
N ASP A 194 0.43 0.20 -6.46
CA ASP A 194 0.20 -0.98 -5.64
C ASP A 194 1.46 -1.39 -4.86
N SER A 195 1.52 -1.09 -3.56
CA SER A 195 2.60 -1.55 -2.67
C SER A 195 2.62 -3.07 -2.44
N GLY A 196 1.50 -3.75 -2.68
CA GLY A 196 1.33 -5.20 -2.63
C GLY A 196 1.64 -5.93 -3.94
N ALA A 197 1.95 -5.23 -5.04
CA ALA A 197 2.28 -5.86 -6.32
C ALA A 197 3.55 -6.72 -6.26
N GLY A 198 4.50 -6.34 -5.40
CA GLY A 198 5.80 -6.98 -5.22
C GLY A 198 6.94 -6.31 -5.99
N LYS A 199 8.17 -6.77 -5.70
CA LYS A 199 9.42 -6.10 -6.09
C LYS A 199 9.54 -5.98 -7.60
N ASN A 200 9.83 -4.76 -8.07
CA ASN A 200 10.06 -4.40 -9.47
C ASN A 200 8.93 -4.85 -10.41
N VAL A 201 7.69 -4.88 -9.92
CA VAL A 201 6.54 -5.19 -10.77
C VAL A 201 6.14 -3.96 -11.56
N PHE A 202 6.22 -4.08 -12.88
CA PHE A 202 5.64 -3.16 -13.85
C PHE A 202 4.80 -3.98 -14.81
N ARG A 203 3.50 -4.03 -14.58
CA ARG A 203 2.55 -4.76 -15.42
C ARG A 203 1.75 -3.79 -16.26
N LEU A 204 1.63 -4.09 -17.54
CA LEU A 204 0.84 -3.36 -18.51
C LEU A 204 -0.17 -4.30 -19.15
N ASN A 205 -1.28 -3.75 -19.62
CA ASN A 205 -2.19 -4.52 -20.45
C ASN A 205 -1.51 -4.88 -21.79
N SER A 206 -1.62 -6.14 -22.20
CA SER A 206 -1.02 -6.64 -23.44
C SER A 206 -1.51 -5.93 -24.70
N LYS A 207 -2.67 -5.26 -24.67
CA LYS A 207 -3.16 -4.41 -25.78
C LYS A 207 -2.16 -3.31 -26.18
N TYR A 208 -1.21 -2.95 -25.30
CA TYR A 208 -0.18 -1.94 -25.56
C TYR A 208 1.12 -2.46 -26.18
N LEU A 209 1.29 -3.79 -26.35
CA LEU A 209 2.52 -4.39 -26.89
C LEU A 209 2.95 -3.71 -28.21
N LYS A 210 2.05 -3.67 -29.20
CA LYS A 210 2.33 -3.08 -30.52
C LYS A 210 2.66 -1.59 -30.42
N ALA A 211 1.90 -0.83 -29.64
CA ALA A 211 2.07 0.60 -29.51
C ALA A 211 3.37 0.99 -28.79
N LEU A 212 3.92 0.09 -27.96
CA LEU A 212 5.23 0.24 -27.31
C LEU A 212 6.38 -0.42 -28.09
N GLY A 213 6.13 -0.90 -29.32
CA GLY A 213 7.14 -1.49 -30.19
C GLY A 213 7.63 -2.87 -29.73
N VAL A 214 6.83 -3.59 -28.95
CA VAL A 214 7.17 -4.95 -28.49
C VAL A 214 6.64 -5.97 -29.50
N ASP A 215 7.56 -6.65 -30.19
CA ASP A 215 7.23 -7.78 -31.06
C ASP A 215 7.28 -9.08 -30.26
N VAL A 216 6.13 -9.72 -30.08
CA VAL A 216 6.00 -10.99 -29.34
C VAL A 216 6.68 -12.16 -30.03
N ASN A 217 7.01 -12.04 -31.32
CA ASN A 217 7.73 -13.07 -32.07
C ASN A 217 9.26 -12.95 -31.92
N ASP A 218 9.77 -11.84 -31.40
CA ASP A 218 11.20 -11.68 -31.09
C ASP A 218 11.52 -12.39 -29.76
N THR A 219 11.68 -13.72 -29.83
CA THR A 219 11.97 -14.57 -28.67
C THR A 219 13.33 -14.28 -28.03
N THR A 220 14.17 -13.44 -28.63
CA THR A 220 15.43 -12.99 -28.02
C THR A 220 15.21 -11.87 -27.01
N LYS A 221 14.14 -11.09 -27.18
CA LYS A 221 13.79 -9.96 -26.29
C LYS A 221 12.56 -10.23 -25.44
N VAL A 222 11.64 -11.06 -25.92
CA VAL A 222 10.36 -11.33 -25.27
C VAL A 222 10.32 -12.76 -24.75
N LYS A 223 10.12 -12.92 -23.45
CA LYS A 223 9.87 -14.22 -22.80
C LYS A 223 8.39 -14.37 -22.52
N THR A 224 7.80 -15.48 -22.92
CA THR A 224 6.38 -15.78 -22.66
C THR A 224 6.24 -16.90 -21.64
N HIS A 225 5.26 -16.77 -20.75
CA HIS A 225 4.87 -17.84 -19.85
C HIS A 225 3.42 -17.66 -19.39
N SER A 226 2.87 -18.69 -18.76
CA SER A 226 1.53 -18.66 -18.18
C SER A 226 1.59 -18.96 -16.68
N ARG A 227 0.66 -18.35 -15.93
CA ARG A 227 0.53 -18.54 -14.48
C ARG A 227 -0.92 -18.87 -14.14
N LYS A 228 -1.12 -19.93 -13.34
CA LYS A 228 -2.42 -20.24 -12.72
C LYS A 228 -2.66 -19.33 -11.54
N SER A 229 -3.90 -18.92 -11.31
CA SER A 229 -4.28 -18.17 -10.13
C SER A 229 -4.13 -19.01 -8.86
N GLU A 230 -3.70 -18.34 -7.78
CA GLU A 230 -3.62 -18.89 -6.42
C GLU A 230 -5.01 -19.08 -5.79
N MET A 231 -6.02 -18.39 -6.31
CA MET A 231 -7.41 -18.37 -5.81
C MET A 231 -8.31 -19.30 -6.63
N ASN A 232 -8.05 -19.42 -7.93
CA ASN A 232 -8.78 -20.29 -8.85
C ASN A 232 -7.81 -20.94 -9.84
N THR A 233 -7.42 -22.20 -9.58
CA THR A 233 -6.43 -22.89 -10.42
C THR A 233 -6.89 -23.12 -11.88
N GLY A 234 -8.18 -22.95 -12.18
CA GLY A 234 -8.73 -22.96 -13.54
C GLY A 234 -8.53 -21.63 -14.31
N PHE A 235 -8.22 -20.54 -13.61
CA PHE A 235 -7.91 -19.25 -14.22
C PHE A 235 -6.42 -19.17 -14.57
N VAL A 236 -6.10 -18.96 -15.85
CA VAL A 236 -4.74 -18.88 -16.38
C VAL A 236 -4.48 -17.50 -16.98
N THR A 237 -3.38 -16.88 -16.57
CA THR A 237 -2.93 -15.60 -17.10
C THR A 237 -1.73 -15.81 -18.01
N HIS A 238 -1.74 -15.22 -19.21
CA HIS A 238 -0.62 -15.21 -20.14
C HIS A 238 0.20 -13.93 -19.97
N ILE A 239 1.53 -14.09 -19.96
CA ILE A 239 2.48 -13.04 -19.58
C ILE A 239 3.59 -12.95 -20.62
N TYR A 240 3.83 -11.74 -21.13
CA TYR A 240 4.95 -11.42 -22.02
C TYR A 240 5.92 -10.51 -21.27
N GLN A 241 7.15 -10.95 -21.07
CA GLN A 241 8.17 -10.20 -20.35
C GLN A 241 9.19 -9.64 -21.31
N THR A 242 9.51 -8.36 -21.15
CA THR A 242 10.50 -7.64 -21.95
C THR A 242 11.11 -6.51 -21.12
N GLN A 243 11.92 -5.66 -21.73
CA GLN A 243 12.39 -4.41 -21.15
C GLN A 243 11.80 -3.21 -21.90
N LEU A 244 11.45 -2.17 -21.16
CA LEU A 244 11.08 -0.87 -21.71
C LEU A 244 12.13 0.16 -21.31
N SER A 245 12.37 1.14 -22.19
CA SER A 245 13.49 2.06 -22.03
C SER A 245 13.24 3.11 -20.96
N LYS A 246 11.99 3.58 -20.80
CA LYS A 246 11.71 4.71 -19.90
C LYS A 246 10.27 4.75 -19.43
N ILE A 247 10.09 5.09 -18.17
CA ILE A 247 8.82 5.48 -17.58
C ILE A 247 9.01 6.75 -16.77
N ALA A 248 8.07 7.70 -16.88
CA ALA A 248 8.06 8.92 -16.08
C ALA A 248 6.64 9.28 -15.64
N ALA A 249 6.47 9.82 -14.43
CA ALA A 249 5.19 10.38 -14.02
C ALA A 249 4.82 11.56 -14.93
N ALA A 250 3.60 11.55 -15.49
CA ALA A 250 3.22 12.48 -16.56
C ALA A 250 3.29 13.95 -16.13
N ASN A 251 2.96 14.26 -14.88
CA ASN A 251 2.96 15.61 -14.31
C ASN A 251 4.16 15.88 -13.39
N ALA A 252 5.11 14.94 -13.29
CA ALA A 252 6.32 15.09 -12.49
C ALA A 252 7.47 14.29 -13.14
N PRO A 253 8.00 14.76 -14.29
CA PRO A 253 8.94 13.98 -15.10
C PRO A 253 10.29 13.67 -14.40
N THR A 254 10.57 14.33 -13.27
CA THR A 254 11.70 14.02 -12.37
C THR A 254 11.53 12.68 -11.64
N VAL A 255 10.28 12.20 -11.50
CA VAL A 255 9.93 10.87 -11.01
C VAL A 255 9.93 9.93 -12.22
N THR A 256 11.08 9.32 -12.49
CA THR A 256 11.33 8.50 -13.67
C THR A 256 12.33 7.39 -13.36
N THR A 257 12.23 6.28 -14.10
CA THR A 257 13.25 5.24 -14.18
C THR A 257 13.46 4.83 -15.65
N GLN A 258 14.63 4.29 -15.93
CA GLN A 258 15.03 3.79 -17.25
C GLN A 258 15.28 2.28 -17.20
N ASP A 259 15.30 1.65 -18.38
CA ASP A 259 15.70 0.26 -18.60
C ASP A 259 15.09 -0.72 -17.58
N PHE A 260 13.77 -0.71 -17.50
CA PHE A 260 13.02 -1.45 -16.48
C PHE A 260 12.37 -2.70 -17.06
N PRO A 261 12.25 -3.78 -16.27
CA PRO A 261 11.53 -4.97 -16.70
C PRO A 261 10.02 -4.66 -16.75
N ALA A 262 9.38 -5.01 -17.87
CA ALA A 262 7.95 -4.88 -18.05
C ALA A 262 7.32 -6.25 -18.29
N GLN A 263 6.12 -6.45 -17.73
CA GLN A 263 5.28 -7.60 -17.97
C GLN A 263 4.00 -7.14 -18.65
N PHE A 264 3.68 -7.68 -19.81
CA PHE A 264 2.41 -7.47 -20.48
C PHE A 264 1.48 -8.63 -20.14
N ILE A 265 0.28 -8.31 -19.68
CA ILE A 265 -0.64 -9.28 -19.10
C ILE A 265 -1.92 -9.30 -19.92
N ASP A 266 -2.28 -10.48 -20.42
CA ASP A 266 -3.58 -10.68 -21.05
C ASP A 266 -4.69 -10.60 -20.00
N GLY A 267 -5.76 -9.85 -20.30
CA GLY A 267 -6.90 -9.69 -19.41
C GLY A 267 -6.69 -8.71 -18.24
N LEU A 268 -5.59 -7.96 -18.21
CA LEU A 268 -5.40 -6.92 -17.19
C LEU A 268 -6.53 -5.89 -17.27
N ILE A 269 -7.25 -5.64 -16.17
CA ILE A 269 -8.43 -4.75 -16.19
C ILE A 269 -8.06 -3.26 -16.20
N TYR A 270 -6.83 -2.94 -15.82
CA TYR A 270 -6.27 -1.59 -15.87
C TYR A 270 -5.33 -1.44 -17.07
N ASP A 271 -4.94 -0.20 -17.40
CA ASP A 271 -3.89 -0.01 -18.41
C ASP A 271 -2.52 -0.51 -17.90
N GLY A 272 -2.32 -0.43 -16.58
CA GLY A 272 -1.22 -1.07 -15.89
C GLY A 272 -1.43 -1.18 -14.38
N ILE A 273 -0.53 -1.91 -13.72
CA ILE A 273 -0.33 -1.94 -12.28
C ILE A 273 1.17 -1.99 -11.98
N MET A 274 1.62 -1.25 -10.98
CA MET A 274 3.03 -1.22 -10.64
C MET A 274 3.28 -1.11 -9.14
N TRP A 275 4.44 -1.62 -8.75
CA TRP A 275 4.99 -1.35 -7.44
C TRP A 275 5.47 0.10 -7.33
N ILE A 276 5.34 0.68 -6.14
CA ILE A 276 5.53 2.13 -5.93
C ILE A 276 6.94 2.51 -5.46
N ASN A 277 7.79 1.55 -5.09
CA ASN A 277 9.07 1.85 -4.43
C ASN A 277 10.08 2.62 -5.30
N TRP A 278 9.91 2.60 -6.63
CA TRP A 278 10.84 3.23 -7.56
C TRP A 278 10.65 4.75 -7.63
N PHE A 279 9.58 5.27 -7.04
CA PHE A 279 9.26 6.71 -7.08
C PHE A 279 10.32 7.50 -6.28
N GLY A 280 10.69 6.99 -5.11
CA GLY A 280 11.63 7.62 -4.19
C GLY A 280 11.73 6.89 -2.86
N ASN A 281 12.67 7.34 -2.03
CA ASN A 281 12.95 6.79 -0.71
C ASN A 281 11.82 7.06 0.31
N GLN A 282 11.08 8.14 0.11
CA GLN A 282 9.91 8.50 0.93
C GLN A 282 8.76 8.94 0.03
N ILE A 283 7.58 8.35 0.25
CA ILE A 283 6.37 8.65 -0.52
C ILE A 283 5.27 9.00 0.47
N THR A 284 4.85 10.27 0.47
CA THR A 284 3.72 10.73 1.29
C THR A 284 2.43 10.69 0.46
N PHE A 285 1.41 10.05 0.99
CA PHE A 285 0.07 9.95 0.41
C PHE A 285 -0.80 11.00 1.08
N ASP A 286 -1.30 11.96 0.30
CA ASP A 286 -2.31 12.94 0.73
C ASP A 286 -3.55 12.75 -0.15
N LEU A 287 -4.35 11.72 0.20
CA LEU A 287 -5.49 11.30 -0.61
C LEU A 287 -6.60 12.36 -0.64
N ASN A 288 -6.75 13.14 0.43
CA ASN A 288 -7.68 14.26 0.50
C ASN A 288 -7.37 15.32 -0.57
N LYS A 289 -6.08 15.51 -0.89
CA LYS A 289 -5.63 16.39 -1.98
C LYS A 289 -5.38 15.65 -3.30
N LYS A 290 -5.60 14.34 -3.33
CA LYS A 290 -5.40 13.47 -4.50
C LYS A 290 -4.00 13.61 -5.09
N GLU A 291 -2.98 13.46 -4.24
CA GLU A 291 -1.59 13.55 -4.66
C GLU A 291 -0.66 12.69 -3.81
N LEU A 292 0.50 12.38 -4.41
CA LEU A 292 1.67 11.85 -3.71
C LEU A 292 2.77 12.90 -3.68
N LEU A 293 3.45 13.01 -2.55
CA LEU A 293 4.65 13.83 -2.39
C LEU A 293 5.87 12.89 -2.35
N VAL A 294 6.66 12.92 -3.42
CA VAL A 294 7.78 12.02 -3.64
C VAL A 294 9.10 12.71 -3.29
N ARG A 295 9.89 12.07 -2.44
CA ARG A 295 11.26 12.49 -2.09
C ARG A 295 12.25 11.35 -2.38
N LYS A 296 13.34 11.70 -3.05
CA LYS A 296 14.48 10.80 -3.32
C LYS A 296 15.48 10.86 -2.18
#